data_AF-W2KQ25-F1
#
_entry.id   AF-W2KQ25-F1
#
_cell.length_a   1.000
_cell.length_b   1.000
_cell.length_c   1.000
_cell.angle_alpha   90.00
_cell.angle_beta   90.00
_cell.angle_gamma   90.00
#
_symmetry.space_group_name_H-M   'P 1'
#
loop_
_entity.id
_entity.type
_entity.pdbx_description
1 polymer ?
#
loop_
_entity_poly.entity_id
_entity_poly.type
_entity_poly.pdbx_seq_one_letter_code
_entity_poly.pdbx_strand_id
1 'polypeptide(L)'
;MPGGRNGGRQSASSSSSSRHAPPPLPFDRSLNEPIRVYPPELGRSSPLAALQSLQNKNVAVVGFLSTSSSSSSHTFAFANRVIGRNVFRDDEMQNATTVKDVRLPASVHLYYDDVARCIYLLGLVRPDSVCYSPQATKMGTPNINNRNKPSARRQSTTGDEVDEQSPLNETQRIRNEMDTFEREKLKMQVLLYSSCNMLIVMKEDARVTTNVLKEVRTMAMEKAQLQSFVPTSTKHSKRDSNHSKSSSSSSGGGNAFAPGRCVPLVVYVVPAPDEILHVSMKTQGSGPLRSATVTYCKSLETRLTTLFRSLRGSTVGSCRMRDALSAANLSKERRVFNLDPSHSVVVVSRRTATTDGRPEALLENLLDALDSDISADDVLNDTSLLQPLADDDMGLPRLNQYVQKYIDLLFSFSPSGSKEGGRTELLSPPQWLKAFHALIKSYSRLEFKRRQETTALETLDNDITSDYLAPASLATYHFDPMEPTR
;
A
#
# COMPACT_ATOMS: atom_id res chain seq x y z
N MET A 1 -16.59 56.17 -68.65
CA MET A 1 -16.11 54.77 -68.60
C MET A 1 -17.03 53.98 -67.67
N PRO A 2 -17.42 52.74 -68.05
CA PRO A 2 -18.55 51.94 -67.54
C PRO A 2 -18.26 51.40 -66.12
N GLY A 3 -19.14 50.78 -65.33
CA GLY A 3 -20.26 49.86 -65.58
C GLY A 3 -20.31 48.88 -64.39
N GLY A 4 -21.50 48.52 -63.91
CA GLY A 4 -21.68 47.85 -62.62
C GLY A 4 -21.55 46.32 -62.56
N ARG A 5 -22.15 45.82 -61.47
CA ARG A 5 -22.60 44.45 -61.11
C ARG A 5 -21.69 43.52 -60.27
N ASN A 6 -22.39 42.95 -59.28
CA ASN A 6 -22.25 41.66 -58.59
C ASN A 6 -21.28 41.51 -57.41
N GLY A 7 -21.85 41.63 -56.20
CA GLY A 7 -22.23 40.48 -55.36
C GLY A 7 -21.12 39.55 -54.85
N GLY A 8 -20.98 39.45 -53.51
CA GLY A 8 -20.39 38.28 -52.88
C GLY A 8 -19.60 38.53 -51.60
N ARG A 9 -20.23 38.25 -50.45
CA ARG A 9 -19.64 37.84 -49.16
C ARG A 9 -18.38 38.57 -48.66
N GLN A 10 -18.51 39.34 -47.58
CA GLN A 10 -17.62 39.19 -46.43
C GLN A 10 -18.40 39.27 -45.11
N SER A 11 -17.98 38.38 -44.23
CA SER A 11 -18.62 37.83 -43.05
C SER A 11 -18.79 38.83 -41.89
N ALA A 12 -19.83 38.55 -41.11
CA ALA A 12 -20.08 39.09 -39.78
C ALA A 12 -18.85 38.94 -38.86
N SER A 13 -18.48 40.02 -38.18
CA SER A 13 -17.69 39.98 -36.94
C SER A 13 -18.63 39.80 -35.75
N SER A 14 -19.09 38.58 -35.56
CA SER A 14 -19.78 38.14 -34.35
C SER A 14 -18.77 37.95 -33.21
N SER A 15 -18.88 38.82 -32.20
CA SER A 15 -18.67 38.55 -30.76
C SER A 15 -18.00 37.20 -30.40
N SER A 16 -16.71 37.21 -30.09
CA SER A 16 -16.04 36.08 -29.45
C SER A 16 -16.38 36.04 -27.96
N SER A 17 -17.38 35.23 -27.63
CA SER A 17 -17.70 34.74 -26.28
C SER A 17 -16.47 34.10 -25.64
N SER A 18 -15.80 34.80 -24.72
CA SER A 18 -14.93 34.15 -23.74
C SER A 18 -15.81 33.30 -22.82
N ARG A 19 -15.82 31.98 -23.07
CA ARG A 19 -16.31 31.03 -22.08
C ARG A 19 -15.37 31.08 -20.88
N HIS A 20 -15.59 32.02 -19.97
CA HIS A 20 -15.12 31.89 -18.60
C HIS A 20 -15.82 30.66 -18.04
N ALA A 21 -15.09 29.54 -17.98
CA ALA A 21 -15.53 28.42 -17.16
C ALA A 21 -15.75 28.97 -15.74
N PRO A 22 -16.88 28.67 -15.09
CA PRO A 22 -17.11 29.11 -13.72
C PRO A 22 -15.93 28.62 -12.85
N PRO A 23 -15.48 29.42 -11.88
CA PRO A 23 -14.43 28.99 -10.97
C PRO A 23 -14.81 27.64 -10.35
N PRO A 24 -13.88 26.67 -10.25
CA PRO A 24 -14.18 25.37 -9.68
C PRO A 24 -14.77 25.58 -8.29
N LEU A 25 -15.90 24.91 -8.03
CA LEU A 25 -16.57 24.96 -6.74
C LEU A 25 -15.57 24.60 -5.62
N PRO A 26 -15.64 25.26 -4.46
CA PRO A 26 -14.81 24.91 -3.32
C PRO A 26 -15.01 23.44 -2.97
N PHE A 27 -13.91 22.75 -2.67
CA PHE A 27 -13.95 21.35 -2.26
C PHE A 27 -14.83 21.21 -1.02
N ASP A 28 -15.90 20.43 -1.14
CA ASP A 28 -16.78 20.18 -0.02
C ASP A 28 -16.11 19.19 0.94
N ARG A 29 -15.60 19.72 2.05
CA ARG A 29 -14.93 18.94 3.09
C ARG A 29 -15.87 17.93 3.76
N SER A 30 -17.19 18.15 3.68
CA SER A 30 -18.17 17.21 4.24
C SER A 30 -18.26 15.89 3.46
N LEU A 31 -17.72 15.84 2.23
CA LEU A 31 -17.69 14.66 1.38
C LEU A 31 -16.35 13.90 1.41
N ASN A 32 -15.42 14.33 2.25
CA ASN A 32 -14.03 13.87 2.26
C ASN A 32 -13.79 12.74 3.27
N GLU A 33 -14.53 11.65 3.10
CA GLU A 33 -14.33 10.42 3.87
C GLU A 33 -13.21 9.56 3.28
N PRO A 34 -12.54 8.72 4.09
CA PRO A 34 -11.59 7.74 3.59
C PRO A 34 -12.19 6.79 2.55
N ILE A 35 -11.54 6.66 1.40
CA ILE A 35 -12.04 5.84 0.28
C ILE A 35 -11.12 4.64 0.08
N ARG A 36 -11.68 3.43 0.00
CA ARG A 36 -10.89 2.25 -0.41
C ARG A 36 -10.59 2.31 -1.92
N VAL A 37 -9.32 2.52 -2.26
CA VAL A 37 -8.83 2.57 -3.66
C VAL A 37 -8.24 1.24 -4.11
N TYR A 38 -7.92 0.34 -3.18
CA TYR A 38 -7.50 -1.02 -3.46
C TYR A 38 -8.02 -2.00 -2.40
N PRO A 39 -8.60 -3.15 -2.80
CA PRO A 39 -9.24 -3.39 -4.09
C PRO A 39 -10.34 -2.35 -4.36
N PRO A 40 -10.58 -1.96 -5.62
CA PRO A 40 -11.54 -0.91 -5.94
C PRO A 40 -12.97 -1.30 -5.50
N GLU A 41 -13.67 -0.38 -4.85
CA GLU A 41 -15.07 -0.55 -4.48
C GLU A 41 -15.99 -0.49 -5.70
N LEU A 42 -16.91 -1.46 -5.79
CA LEU A 42 -17.98 -1.43 -6.78
C LEU A 42 -19.14 -0.59 -6.23
N GLY A 43 -19.43 0.56 -6.84
CA GLY A 43 -20.65 1.34 -6.58
C GLY A 43 -20.53 2.56 -5.66
N ARG A 44 -19.37 2.82 -5.01
CA ARG A 44 -19.11 4.04 -4.23
C ARG A 44 -18.25 5.02 -5.03
N SER A 45 -18.88 5.78 -5.94
CA SER A 45 -18.18 6.73 -6.83
C SER A 45 -18.19 8.18 -6.34
N SER A 46 -19.05 8.54 -5.38
CA SER A 46 -19.31 9.95 -5.03
C SER A 46 -18.09 10.67 -4.41
N PRO A 47 -17.40 10.14 -3.38
CA PRO A 47 -16.21 10.80 -2.82
C PRO A 47 -15.03 10.83 -3.82
N LEU A 48 -14.94 9.82 -4.69
CA LEU A 48 -13.93 9.75 -5.74
C LEU A 48 -14.17 10.82 -6.82
N ALA A 49 -15.42 11.13 -7.13
CA ALA A 49 -15.80 12.18 -8.07
C ALA A 49 -15.43 13.58 -7.57
N ALA A 50 -15.54 13.83 -6.26
CA ALA A 50 -15.10 15.09 -5.66
C ALA A 50 -13.59 15.32 -5.87
N LEU A 51 -12.76 14.29 -5.69
CA LEU A 51 -11.32 14.37 -5.98
C LEU A 51 -11.02 14.60 -7.46
N GLN A 52 -11.83 14.04 -8.35
CA GLN A 52 -11.65 14.21 -9.80
C GLN A 52 -11.88 15.65 -10.28
N SER A 53 -12.61 16.47 -9.51
CA SER A 53 -12.85 17.88 -9.81
C SER A 53 -11.64 18.79 -9.54
N LEU A 54 -10.64 18.32 -8.79
CA LEU A 54 -9.50 19.11 -8.32
C LEU A 54 -8.35 19.21 -9.35
N GLN A 55 -8.66 19.68 -10.56
CA GLN A 55 -7.70 19.65 -11.68
C GLN A 55 -6.49 20.59 -11.55
N ASN A 56 -6.58 21.65 -10.73
CA ASN A 56 -5.56 22.69 -10.65
C ASN A 56 -4.73 22.67 -9.36
N LYS A 57 -4.82 21.60 -8.56
CA LYS A 57 -4.09 21.49 -7.29
C LYS A 57 -3.03 20.41 -7.37
N ASN A 58 -1.76 20.77 -7.38
CA ASN A 58 -0.69 19.78 -7.19
C ASN A 58 -0.71 19.25 -5.76
N VAL A 59 -0.46 17.96 -5.60
CA VAL A 59 -0.48 17.28 -4.30
C VAL A 59 0.78 16.45 -4.04
N ALA A 60 1.17 16.38 -2.77
CA ALA A 60 2.12 15.40 -2.27
C ALA A 60 1.39 14.14 -1.80
N VAL A 61 2.07 12.99 -1.83
CA VAL A 61 1.48 11.70 -1.47
C VAL A 61 2.30 11.06 -0.36
N VAL A 62 1.67 10.86 0.80
CA VAL A 62 2.28 10.27 1.98
C VAL A 62 1.57 8.96 2.30
N GLY A 63 2.32 7.85 2.33
CA GLY A 63 1.78 6.55 2.70
C GLY A 63 2.07 6.19 4.16
N PHE A 64 1.21 5.38 4.73
CA PHE A 64 1.36 4.71 6.01
C PHE A 64 1.25 3.20 5.82
N LEU A 65 2.14 2.47 6.47
CA LEU A 65 2.16 1.01 6.48
C LEU A 65 2.59 0.54 7.87
N SER A 66 1.95 -0.51 8.40
CA SER A 66 2.49 -1.25 9.55
C SER A 66 3.13 -2.55 9.09
N THR A 67 4.26 -2.91 9.70
CA THR A 67 4.86 -4.24 9.52
C THR A 67 4.22 -5.29 10.42
N SER A 68 3.38 -4.87 11.36
CA SER A 68 2.69 -5.75 12.29
C SER A 68 1.36 -6.21 11.73
N SER A 69 1.08 -7.50 11.91
CA SER A 69 -0.23 -8.10 11.65
C SER A 69 -1.03 -8.30 12.94
N SER A 70 -0.59 -7.74 14.09
CA SER A 70 -1.26 -7.95 15.38
C SER A 70 -2.60 -7.23 15.45
N SER A 71 -2.63 -5.96 15.02
CA SER A 71 -3.81 -5.10 15.04
C SER A 71 -3.73 -4.05 13.96
N SER A 72 -4.81 -3.92 13.18
CA SER A 72 -4.93 -2.85 12.20
C SER A 72 -5.15 -1.48 12.86
N SER A 73 -5.81 -1.44 14.04
CA SER A 73 -6.18 -0.22 14.76
C SER A 73 -4.98 0.64 15.17
N HIS A 74 -3.82 0.03 15.45
CA HIS A 74 -2.59 0.77 15.74
C HIS A 74 -2.17 1.63 14.54
N THR A 75 -2.27 1.07 13.33
CA THR A 75 -1.90 1.79 12.10
C THR A 75 -2.80 3.00 11.87
N PHE A 76 -4.10 2.89 12.18
CA PHE A 76 -5.06 3.98 12.00
C PHE A 76 -4.80 5.07 13.03
N ALA A 77 -4.61 4.67 14.30
CA ALA A 77 -4.33 5.57 15.41
C ALA A 77 -3.08 6.40 15.12
N PHE A 78 -2.02 5.73 14.68
CA PHE A 78 -0.77 6.40 14.36
C PHE A 78 -0.90 7.33 13.14
N ALA A 79 -1.56 6.89 12.06
CA ALA A 79 -1.82 7.73 10.90
C ALA A 79 -2.61 9.00 11.27
N ASN A 80 -3.67 8.87 12.08
CA ASN A 80 -4.48 9.98 12.55
C ASN A 80 -3.66 11.00 13.36
N ARG A 81 -2.71 10.54 14.19
CA ARG A 81 -1.80 11.42 14.94
C ARG A 81 -0.85 12.20 14.05
N VAL A 82 -0.29 11.57 13.03
CA VAL A 82 0.60 12.24 12.05
C VAL A 82 -0.19 13.23 11.18
N ILE A 83 -1.43 12.88 10.80
CA ILE A 83 -2.33 13.78 10.07
C ILE A 83 -2.83 14.93 10.97
N GLY A 84 -2.86 14.72 12.29
CA GLY A 84 -3.43 15.66 13.25
C GLY A 84 -4.96 15.71 13.22
N ARG A 85 -5.62 14.67 12.68
CA ARG A 85 -7.09 14.56 12.59
C ARG A 85 -7.52 13.09 12.74
N ASN A 86 -8.66 12.85 13.38
CA ASN A 86 -9.24 11.52 13.51
C ASN A 86 -9.99 11.14 12.22
N VAL A 87 -9.24 10.72 11.20
CA VAL A 87 -9.74 10.44 9.85
C VAL A 87 -10.15 8.98 9.69
N PHE A 88 -9.27 8.06 10.08
CA PHE A 88 -9.50 6.63 9.96
C PHE A 88 -10.08 6.10 11.27
N ARG A 89 -11.41 6.03 11.36
CA ARG A 89 -12.13 5.55 12.55
C ARG A 89 -12.29 4.04 12.52
N ASP A 90 -12.15 3.37 13.67
CA ASP A 90 -12.10 1.91 13.72
C ASP A 90 -13.37 1.24 13.20
N ASP A 91 -14.55 1.76 13.54
CA ASP A 91 -15.86 1.27 13.11
C ASP A 91 -16.03 1.37 11.59
N GLU A 92 -15.72 2.53 11.03
CA GLU A 92 -15.79 2.78 9.58
C GLU A 92 -14.77 1.94 8.81
N MET A 93 -13.55 1.83 9.34
CA MET A 93 -12.47 1.06 8.72
C MET A 93 -12.69 -0.45 8.82
N GLN A 94 -13.34 -0.92 9.88
CA GLN A 94 -13.73 -2.33 10.01
C GLN A 94 -14.76 -2.71 8.94
N ASN A 95 -15.70 -1.81 8.63
CA ASN A 95 -16.65 -1.97 7.53
C ASN A 95 -15.95 -1.85 6.17
N ALA A 96 -15.09 -0.86 6.00
CA ALA A 96 -14.38 -0.60 4.75
C ALA A 96 -13.33 -1.67 4.41
N THR A 97 -12.91 -2.51 5.35
CA THR A 97 -12.02 -3.65 5.10
C THR A 97 -12.77 -4.97 4.91
N THR A 98 -14.11 -4.94 4.88
CA THR A 98 -14.97 -6.12 4.74
C THR A 98 -15.79 -6.05 3.45
N VAL A 99 -15.91 -7.17 2.73
CA VAL A 99 -16.74 -7.28 1.52
C VAL A 99 -17.53 -8.58 1.58
N LYS A 100 -18.87 -8.50 1.51
CA LYS A 100 -19.77 -9.66 1.65
C LYS A 100 -19.43 -10.50 2.89
N ASP A 101 -19.27 -9.82 4.03
CA ASP A 101 -18.92 -10.40 5.33
C ASP A 101 -17.54 -11.07 5.42
N VAL A 102 -16.71 -10.94 4.37
CA VAL A 102 -15.33 -11.45 4.35
C VAL A 102 -14.34 -10.29 4.48
N ARG A 103 -13.45 -10.36 5.48
CA ARG A 103 -12.35 -9.39 5.61
C ARG A 103 -11.35 -9.56 4.47
N LEU A 104 -11.01 -8.46 3.84
CA LEU A 104 -10.01 -8.42 2.78
C LEU A 104 -8.63 -8.76 3.34
N PRO A 105 -7.79 -9.53 2.61
CA PRO A 105 -6.43 -9.85 3.04
C PRO A 105 -5.53 -8.62 3.14
N ALA A 106 -5.68 -7.68 2.20
CA ALA A 106 -5.01 -6.38 2.22
C ALA A 106 -5.84 -5.32 1.49
N SER A 107 -5.64 -4.06 1.85
CA SER A 107 -6.35 -2.92 1.23
C SER A 107 -5.54 -1.62 1.31
N VAL A 108 -5.86 -0.66 0.44
CA VAL A 108 -5.33 0.72 0.48
C VAL A 108 -6.49 1.70 0.55
N HIS A 109 -6.46 2.55 1.55
CA HIS A 109 -7.44 3.61 1.77
C HIS A 109 -6.81 4.97 1.50
N LEU A 110 -7.57 5.87 0.91
CA LEU A 110 -7.14 7.19 0.49
C LEU A 110 -7.92 8.25 1.25
N TYR A 111 -7.21 9.25 1.77
CA TYR A 111 -7.79 10.48 2.31
C TYR A 111 -7.05 11.69 1.73
N TYR A 112 -7.78 12.74 1.37
CA TYR A 112 -7.18 13.96 0.81
C TYR A 112 -7.29 15.11 1.82
N ASP A 113 -6.19 15.72 2.21
CA ASP A 113 -6.24 16.96 2.98
C ASP A 113 -6.01 18.17 2.07
N ASP A 114 -7.06 18.96 1.88
CA ASP A 114 -7.03 20.21 1.13
C ASP A 114 -6.06 21.24 1.75
N VAL A 115 -5.96 21.29 3.08
CA VAL A 115 -5.11 22.26 3.79
C VAL A 115 -3.63 21.93 3.60
N ALA A 116 -3.26 20.67 3.85
CA ALA A 116 -1.89 20.19 3.64
C ALA A 116 -1.54 19.95 2.16
N ARG A 117 -2.54 20.01 1.26
CA ARG A 117 -2.44 19.61 -0.15
C ARG A 117 -1.82 18.22 -0.31
N CYS A 118 -2.24 17.29 0.54
CA CYS A 118 -1.67 15.95 0.63
C CYS A 118 -2.73 14.87 0.36
N ILE A 119 -2.35 13.83 -0.36
CA ILE A 119 -3.05 12.56 -0.39
C ILE A 119 -2.37 11.63 0.61
N TYR A 120 -3.11 11.16 1.60
CA TYR A 120 -2.68 10.16 2.55
C TYR A 120 -3.17 8.79 2.11
N LEU A 121 -2.26 7.82 2.00
CA LEU A 121 -2.58 6.43 1.70
C LEU A 121 -2.33 5.56 2.92
N LEU A 122 -3.31 4.79 3.33
CA LEU A 122 -3.21 3.87 4.45
C LEU A 122 -3.27 2.43 3.92
N GLY A 123 -2.14 1.73 3.98
CA GLY A 123 -2.06 0.31 3.62
C GLY A 123 -2.34 -0.58 4.81
N LEU A 124 -3.36 -1.43 4.68
CA LEU A 124 -3.83 -2.30 5.74
C LEU A 124 -3.75 -3.76 5.33
N VAL A 125 -3.43 -4.59 6.32
CA VAL A 125 -3.36 -6.03 6.19
C VAL A 125 -4.33 -6.63 7.22
N ARG A 126 -5.01 -7.70 6.84
CA ARG A 126 -5.87 -8.46 7.76
C ARG A 126 -5.02 -8.95 8.95
N PRO A 127 -5.46 -8.74 10.20
CA PRO A 127 -4.72 -9.24 11.35
C PRO A 127 -4.59 -10.76 11.35
N ASP A 128 -3.47 -11.28 11.85
CA ASP A 128 -3.17 -12.71 11.92
C ASP A 128 -4.20 -13.47 12.75
N SER A 129 -4.74 -12.83 13.80
CA SER A 129 -5.83 -13.39 14.63
C SER A 129 -7.09 -13.75 13.83
N VAL A 130 -7.30 -13.08 12.70
CA VAL A 130 -8.44 -13.32 11.80
C VAL A 130 -8.08 -14.23 10.63
N CYS A 131 -6.79 -14.37 10.31
CA CYS A 131 -6.30 -15.29 9.27
C CYS A 131 -6.47 -16.77 9.64
N TYR A 132 -6.50 -17.12 10.92
CA TYR A 132 -6.47 -18.52 11.39
C TYR A 132 -7.68 -18.93 12.24
N SER A 133 -8.76 -18.15 12.24
CA SER A 133 -9.95 -18.50 13.02
C SER A 133 -10.80 -19.57 12.30
N PRO A 134 -11.13 -20.71 12.94
CA PRO A 134 -12.01 -21.73 12.36
C PRO A 134 -13.45 -21.24 12.14
N GLN A 135 -13.81 -20.03 12.61
CA GLN A 135 -15.11 -19.41 12.36
C GLN A 135 -15.17 -18.57 11.08
N ALA A 136 -14.03 -18.18 10.48
CA ALA A 136 -14.02 -17.44 9.20
C ALA A 136 -14.64 -18.25 8.04
N THR A 137 -14.89 -19.54 8.25
CA THR A 137 -15.25 -20.52 7.22
C THR A 137 -16.64 -21.13 7.37
N LYS A 138 -17.44 -20.78 8.38
CA LYS A 138 -18.82 -21.29 8.54
C LYS A 138 -19.91 -20.50 7.78
N MET A 139 -19.60 -19.37 7.17
CA MET A 139 -20.60 -18.50 6.52
C MET A 139 -20.63 -18.58 4.99
N GLY A 140 -20.19 -19.71 4.42
CA GLY A 140 -20.04 -19.91 2.98
C GLY A 140 -20.75 -21.16 2.44
N THR A 141 -22.07 -21.25 2.59
CA THR A 141 -22.90 -22.10 1.70
C THR A 141 -24.31 -21.50 1.63
N PRO A 142 -24.69 -20.83 0.52
CA PRO A 142 -26.08 -20.41 0.33
C PRO A 142 -26.90 -21.64 -0.05
N ASN A 143 -27.71 -22.14 0.88
CA ASN A 143 -28.68 -23.19 0.59
C ASN A 143 -29.86 -22.58 -0.19
N ILE A 144 -29.74 -22.49 -1.52
CA ILE A 144 -30.85 -22.23 -2.41
C ILE A 144 -31.51 -23.56 -2.71
N ASN A 145 -32.60 -23.87 -2.01
CA ASN A 145 -33.84 -24.33 -2.62
C ASN A 145 -34.91 -24.56 -1.56
N ASN A 146 -35.95 -23.73 -1.62
CA ASN A 146 -37.17 -23.91 -0.86
C ASN A 146 -38.29 -24.20 -1.88
N ARG A 147 -38.84 -25.42 -1.90
CA ARG A 147 -40.25 -25.72 -2.22
C ARG A 147 -40.61 -27.21 -2.06
N ASN A 148 -41.39 -27.48 -1.01
CA ASN A 148 -42.58 -28.34 -0.92
C ASN A 148 -42.53 -29.85 -1.27
N LYS A 149 -42.52 -30.73 -0.25
CA LYS A 149 -43.59 -31.72 0.07
C LYS A 149 -43.27 -32.55 1.33
N PRO A 150 -44.25 -33.05 2.11
CA PRO A 150 -44.00 -33.66 3.42
C PRO A 150 -44.00 -35.21 3.42
N SER A 151 -43.28 -35.75 4.42
CA SER A 151 -43.41 -37.06 5.09
C SER A 151 -43.28 -38.36 4.28
N ALA A 152 -42.22 -39.15 4.56
CA ALA A 152 -42.33 -40.53 5.08
C ALA A 152 -40.94 -41.19 5.30
N ARG A 153 -40.61 -41.39 6.58
CA ARG A 153 -39.95 -42.56 7.20
C ARG A 153 -39.34 -43.64 6.27
N ARG A 154 -38.02 -43.87 6.39
CA ARG A 154 -37.40 -45.16 6.81
C ARG A 154 -35.88 -45.00 7.02
N GLN A 155 -35.44 -45.32 8.23
CA GLN A 155 -34.06 -45.69 8.55
C GLN A 155 -33.71 -47.00 7.85
N SER A 156 -32.49 -47.10 7.33
CA SER A 156 -31.75 -48.37 7.31
C SER A 156 -30.26 -48.07 7.37
N THR A 157 -29.66 -48.70 8.38
CA THR A 157 -28.26 -48.74 8.79
C THR A 157 -27.38 -49.46 7.76
N THR A 158 -26.20 -48.89 7.49
CA THR A 158 -24.93 -49.63 7.32
C THR A 158 -23.82 -48.62 7.58
N GLY A 159 -23.05 -48.83 8.65
CA GLY A 159 -21.80 -48.12 8.86
C GLY A 159 -20.75 -48.64 7.90
N ASP A 160 -19.95 -47.72 7.35
CA ASP A 160 -18.50 -47.83 7.25
C ASP A 160 -17.95 -46.51 6.71
N GLU A 161 -16.73 -46.19 7.13
CA GLU A 161 -15.89 -45.04 6.75
C GLU A 161 -16.13 -43.72 7.50
N VAL A 162 -15.73 -43.75 8.78
CA VAL A 162 -15.35 -42.58 9.57
C VAL A 162 -14.13 -41.90 8.93
N ASP A 163 -14.34 -40.72 8.35
CA ASP A 163 -13.52 -39.50 8.52
C ASP A 163 -11.97 -39.61 8.60
N GLU A 164 -11.29 -40.40 7.77
CA GLU A 164 -9.80 -40.36 7.68
C GLU A 164 -9.24 -39.50 6.54
N GLN A 165 -10.06 -38.86 5.70
CA GLN A 165 -9.60 -37.93 4.64
C GLN A 165 -9.65 -36.43 5.03
N SER A 166 -10.10 -36.07 6.23
CA SER A 166 -10.35 -34.69 6.66
C SER A 166 -9.11 -33.79 6.92
N PRO A 167 -7.97 -34.25 7.48
CA PRO A 167 -6.89 -33.34 7.93
C PRO A 167 -5.94 -32.87 6.82
N LEU A 168 -5.72 -33.69 5.77
CA LEU A 168 -4.85 -33.33 4.65
C LEU A 168 -5.45 -32.19 3.80
N ASN A 169 -6.78 -32.20 3.62
CA ASN A 169 -7.49 -31.18 2.87
C ASN A 169 -7.51 -29.83 3.62
N GLU A 170 -7.67 -29.85 4.95
CA GLU A 170 -7.62 -28.63 5.78
C GLU A 170 -6.24 -28.00 5.80
N THR A 171 -5.17 -28.79 5.91
CA THR A 171 -3.78 -28.29 5.86
C THR A 171 -3.48 -27.63 4.51
N GLN A 172 -3.92 -28.24 3.40
CA GLN A 172 -3.73 -27.67 2.07
C GLN A 172 -4.57 -26.40 1.87
N ARG A 173 -5.78 -26.35 2.44
CA ARG A 173 -6.62 -25.15 2.44
C ARG A 173 -5.97 -23.99 3.18
N ILE A 174 -5.47 -24.23 4.40
CA ILE A 174 -4.78 -23.20 5.22
C ILE A 174 -3.55 -22.68 4.47
N ARG A 175 -2.77 -23.58 3.85
CA ARG A 175 -1.62 -23.20 3.02
C ARG A 175 -2.03 -22.30 1.84
N ASN A 176 -3.07 -22.68 1.11
CA ASN A 176 -3.56 -21.89 -0.03
C ASN A 176 -4.09 -20.51 0.41
N GLU A 177 -4.73 -20.41 1.57
CA GLU A 177 -5.18 -19.14 2.14
C GLU A 177 -3.99 -18.26 2.55
N MET A 178 -2.99 -18.84 3.22
CA MET A 178 -1.75 -18.16 3.59
C MET A 178 -1.03 -17.59 2.37
N ASP A 179 -0.87 -18.40 1.32
CA ASP A 179 -0.20 -18.00 0.08
C ASP A 179 -0.96 -16.87 -0.63
N THR A 180 -2.29 -16.90 -0.56
CA THR A 180 -3.15 -15.84 -1.11
C THR A 180 -3.00 -14.56 -0.30
N PHE A 181 -3.00 -14.66 1.03
CA PHE A 181 -2.83 -13.53 1.94
C PHE A 181 -1.47 -12.84 1.75
N GLU A 182 -0.37 -13.60 1.78
CA GLU A 182 0.97 -13.04 1.60
C GLU A 182 1.15 -12.41 0.20
N ARG A 183 0.52 -12.99 -0.83
CA ARG A 183 0.51 -12.41 -2.17
C ARG A 183 -0.21 -11.07 -2.21
N GLU A 184 -1.40 -10.98 -1.60
CA GLU A 184 -2.19 -9.74 -1.58
C GLU A 184 -1.54 -8.65 -0.71
N LYS A 185 -0.90 -9.03 0.40
CA LYS A 185 -0.06 -8.16 1.22
C LYS A 185 1.12 -7.61 0.43
N LEU A 186 1.87 -8.47 -0.27
CA LEU A 186 2.98 -8.05 -1.12
C LEU A 186 2.52 -7.07 -2.22
N LYS A 187 1.38 -7.35 -2.85
CA LYS A 187 0.78 -6.49 -3.86
C LYS A 187 0.41 -5.11 -3.31
N MET A 188 -0.26 -5.05 -2.17
CA MET A 188 -0.56 -3.80 -1.48
C MET A 188 0.72 -3.01 -1.17
N GLN A 189 1.76 -3.66 -0.65
CA GLN A 189 3.05 -3.02 -0.38
C GLN A 189 3.66 -2.44 -1.67
N VAL A 190 3.74 -3.24 -2.74
CA VAL A 190 4.29 -2.77 -4.03
C VAL A 190 3.51 -1.57 -4.58
N LEU A 191 2.18 -1.54 -4.42
CA LEU A 191 1.36 -0.40 -4.81
C LEU A 191 1.72 0.86 -4.02
N LEU A 192 1.86 0.79 -2.69
CA LEU A 192 2.29 1.92 -1.86
C LEU A 192 3.70 2.40 -2.22
N TYR A 193 4.67 1.48 -2.27
CA TYR A 193 6.07 1.78 -2.60
C TYR A 193 6.27 2.27 -4.05
N SER A 194 5.24 2.16 -4.89
CA SER A 194 5.26 2.66 -6.27
C SER A 194 4.35 3.86 -6.48
N SER A 195 3.66 4.37 -5.45
CA SER A 195 2.67 5.46 -5.63
C SER A 195 2.84 6.64 -4.68
N CYS A 196 3.68 6.52 -3.65
CA CYS A 196 3.94 7.57 -2.67
C CYS A 196 5.21 8.39 -2.99
N ASN A 197 5.22 9.66 -2.55
CA ASN A 197 6.44 10.46 -2.45
C ASN A 197 7.21 10.14 -1.17
N MET A 198 6.48 9.92 -0.07
CA MET A 198 7.04 9.53 1.22
C MET A 198 6.25 8.36 1.79
N LEU A 199 6.92 7.43 2.46
CA LEU A 199 6.27 6.29 3.11
C LEU A 199 6.75 6.18 4.56
N ILE A 200 5.80 6.19 5.48
CA ILE A 200 6.03 6.03 6.91
C ILE A 200 5.71 4.58 7.26
N VAL A 201 6.73 3.84 7.69
CA VAL A 201 6.63 2.41 7.98
C VAL A 201 6.71 2.22 9.49
N MET A 202 5.56 1.98 10.12
CA MET A 202 5.49 1.66 11.53
C MET A 202 5.96 0.22 11.74
N LYS A 203 7.00 0.07 12.55
CA LYS A 203 7.59 -1.20 12.92
C LYS A 203 7.40 -1.40 14.42
N GLU A 204 6.32 -2.09 14.78
CA GLU A 204 5.96 -2.35 16.18
C GLU A 204 7.03 -3.16 16.92
N ASP A 205 7.70 -4.07 16.21
CA ASP A 205 8.82 -4.83 16.77
C ASP A 205 10.09 -3.97 16.84
N ALA A 206 10.61 -3.78 18.05
CA ALA A 206 11.90 -3.15 18.30
C ALA A 206 13.11 -3.87 17.64
N ARG A 207 12.93 -5.11 17.19
CA ARG A 207 14.01 -5.95 16.62
C ARG A 207 14.11 -5.78 15.10
N VAL A 208 15.24 -5.25 14.65
CA VAL A 208 15.60 -5.20 13.22
C VAL A 208 16.41 -6.45 12.83
N THR A 209 15.75 -7.49 12.33
CA THR A 209 16.43 -8.72 11.86
C THR A 209 16.78 -8.65 10.37
N THR A 210 17.51 -9.64 9.87
CA THR A 210 17.83 -9.77 8.43
C THR A 210 16.62 -10.11 7.56
N ASN A 211 15.46 -10.42 8.15
CA ASN A 211 14.21 -10.69 7.42
C ASN A 211 13.77 -9.49 6.57
N VAL A 212 14.05 -8.26 7.02
CA VAL A 212 13.80 -7.04 6.24
C VAL A 212 14.49 -7.08 4.87
N LEU A 213 15.64 -7.75 4.76
CA LEU A 213 16.33 -7.90 3.47
C LEU A 213 15.61 -8.88 2.54
N LYS A 214 14.97 -9.92 3.09
CA LYS A 214 14.16 -10.85 2.29
C LYS A 214 12.93 -10.13 1.76
N GLU A 215 12.20 -9.44 2.63
CA GLU A 215 11.01 -8.65 2.28
C GLU A 215 11.31 -7.63 1.18
N VAL A 216 12.38 -6.84 1.34
CA VAL A 216 12.77 -5.83 0.34
C VAL A 216 13.21 -6.47 -0.97
N ARG A 217 13.88 -7.63 -0.97
CA ARG A 217 14.23 -8.34 -2.21
C ARG A 217 12.99 -8.87 -2.92
N THR A 218 12.06 -9.47 -2.20
CA THR A 218 10.77 -9.94 -2.74
C THR A 218 10.00 -8.79 -3.36
N MET A 219 9.90 -7.66 -2.64
CA MET A 219 9.25 -6.45 -3.13
C MET A 219 9.94 -5.86 -4.36
N ALA A 220 11.28 -5.90 -4.41
CA ALA A 220 12.05 -5.44 -5.57
C ALA A 220 11.81 -6.30 -6.81
N MET A 221 11.72 -7.63 -6.64
CA MET A 221 11.41 -8.56 -7.72
C MET A 221 10.00 -8.32 -8.26
N GLU A 222 9.02 -8.20 -7.36
CA GLU A 222 7.61 -7.96 -7.75
C GLU A 222 7.44 -6.59 -8.43
N LYS A 223 8.06 -5.53 -7.89
CA LYS A 223 8.08 -4.19 -8.52
C LYS A 223 8.72 -4.23 -9.91
N ALA A 224 9.84 -4.94 -10.08
CA ALA A 224 10.50 -5.06 -11.38
C ALA A 224 9.64 -5.80 -12.42
N GLN A 225 8.89 -6.83 -12.00
CA GLN A 225 7.92 -7.51 -12.86
C GLN A 225 6.79 -6.55 -13.26
N LEU A 226 6.20 -5.84 -12.30
CA LEU A 226 5.13 -4.87 -12.54
C LEU A 226 5.54 -3.78 -13.52
N GLN A 227 6.78 -3.29 -13.41
CA GLN A 227 7.32 -2.25 -14.30
C GLN A 227 7.35 -2.65 -15.78
N SER A 228 7.45 -3.94 -16.11
CA SER A 228 7.34 -4.40 -17.50
C SER A 228 5.96 -4.17 -18.11
N PHE A 229 4.92 -3.99 -17.28
CA PHE A 229 3.54 -3.72 -17.67
C PHE A 229 3.13 -2.26 -17.48
N VAL A 230 3.95 -1.47 -16.79
CA VAL A 230 3.76 -0.02 -16.71
C VAL A 230 4.22 0.58 -18.03
N PRO A 231 3.39 1.36 -18.75
CA PRO A 231 3.79 1.93 -20.04
C PRO A 231 5.06 2.78 -19.89
N THR A 232 6.19 2.26 -20.37
CA THR A 232 7.43 3.02 -20.53
C THR A 232 7.40 3.63 -21.93
N SER A 233 7.62 4.94 -22.04
CA SER A 233 7.58 5.66 -23.32
C SER A 233 8.86 5.42 -24.13
N THR A 234 9.21 4.16 -24.33
CA THR A 234 10.34 3.73 -25.17
C THR A 234 9.89 2.58 -26.05
N LYS A 235 9.00 2.87 -27.01
CA LYS A 235 8.94 2.09 -28.24
C LYS A 235 9.75 2.82 -29.31
N HIS A 236 11.02 2.44 -29.45
CA HIS A 236 11.62 2.40 -30.77
C HIS A 236 10.88 1.30 -31.56
N SER A 237 9.76 1.67 -32.18
CA SER A 237 9.33 0.98 -33.38
C SER A 237 10.24 1.49 -34.48
N LYS A 238 11.21 0.68 -34.93
CA LYS A 238 11.74 0.82 -36.28
C LYS A 238 10.56 0.54 -37.21
N ARG A 239 9.92 1.60 -37.72
CA ARG A 239 9.17 1.52 -38.96
C ARG A 239 9.34 2.83 -39.70
N ASP A 240 9.75 2.66 -40.94
CA ASP A 240 10.22 3.67 -41.86
C ASP A 240 9.18 4.75 -42.20
N SER A 241 9.73 5.93 -42.50
CA SER A 241 9.32 6.84 -43.57
C SER A 241 8.09 7.76 -43.40
N ASN A 242 8.43 9.05 -43.52
CA ASN A 242 7.73 10.17 -44.16
C ASN A 242 6.59 10.95 -43.47
N HIS A 243 6.95 12.19 -43.12
CA HIS A 243 6.20 13.46 -43.14
C HIS A 243 4.71 13.48 -42.72
N SER A 244 4.43 14.12 -41.58
CA SER A 244 3.56 15.29 -41.52
C SER A 244 3.75 16.06 -40.21
N LYS A 245 3.89 17.39 -40.32
CA LYS A 245 3.91 18.33 -39.19
C LYS A 245 2.46 18.61 -38.76
N SER A 246 2.10 18.26 -37.53
CA SER A 246 1.44 19.14 -36.55
C SER A 246 0.82 18.35 -35.40
N SER A 247 1.23 18.72 -34.19
CA SER A 247 0.40 18.91 -32.98
C SER A 247 1.23 18.59 -31.74
N SER A 248 1.19 19.52 -30.81
CA SER A 248 1.85 19.55 -29.52
C SER A 248 1.51 18.34 -28.65
N SER A 249 2.49 17.47 -28.42
CA SER A 249 2.50 16.61 -27.23
C SER A 249 3.93 16.24 -26.87
N SER A 250 4.41 16.85 -25.78
CA SER A 250 5.50 16.43 -24.90
C SER A 250 6.28 15.17 -25.31
N SER A 251 7.56 15.38 -25.60
CA SER A 251 8.56 14.33 -25.72
C SER A 251 8.55 13.42 -24.46
N GLY A 252 8.06 12.19 -24.62
CA GLY A 252 8.82 10.94 -24.48
C GLY A 252 9.21 10.34 -23.11
N GLY A 253 8.83 10.90 -21.97
CA GLY A 253 9.16 10.34 -20.65
C GLY A 253 8.04 10.61 -19.67
N GLY A 254 7.52 9.55 -19.03
CA GLY A 254 6.42 9.71 -18.07
C GLY A 254 6.89 10.39 -16.79
N ASN A 255 5.95 11.00 -16.08
CA ASN A 255 6.23 11.80 -14.89
C ASN A 255 6.84 10.95 -13.76
N ALA A 256 7.92 11.42 -13.14
CA ALA A 256 8.67 10.72 -12.09
C ALA A 256 7.89 10.57 -10.77
N PHE A 257 6.88 11.42 -10.54
CA PHE A 257 5.98 11.34 -9.39
C PHE A 257 4.69 10.54 -9.68
N ALA A 258 4.57 9.96 -10.88
CA ALA A 258 3.41 9.13 -11.20
C ALA A 258 3.49 7.74 -10.53
N PRO A 259 2.35 7.20 -10.07
CA PRO A 259 2.21 5.80 -9.70
C PRO A 259 2.84 4.85 -10.74
N GLY A 260 3.62 3.89 -10.24
CA GLY A 260 4.42 2.94 -11.03
C GLY A 260 5.86 3.39 -11.31
N ARG A 261 6.14 4.69 -11.17
CA ARG A 261 7.45 5.29 -11.48
C ARG A 261 8.12 5.95 -10.27
N CYS A 262 7.33 6.45 -9.33
CA CYS A 262 7.88 7.13 -8.17
C CYS A 262 8.67 6.19 -7.27
N VAL A 263 9.65 6.79 -6.58
CA VAL A 263 10.51 6.13 -5.60
C VAL A 263 10.36 6.91 -4.30
N PRO A 264 9.64 6.38 -3.30
CA PRO A 264 9.39 7.11 -2.08
C PRO A 264 10.64 7.27 -1.22
N LEU A 265 10.69 8.34 -0.44
CA LEU A 265 11.55 8.42 0.74
C LEU A 265 10.90 7.69 1.90
N VAL A 266 11.57 6.69 2.48
CA VAL A 266 11.03 5.88 3.58
C VAL A 266 11.58 6.37 4.92
N VAL A 267 10.69 6.42 5.92
CA VAL A 267 11.03 6.62 7.33
C VAL A 267 10.40 5.50 8.14
N TYR A 268 11.21 4.84 8.97
CA TYR A 268 10.73 3.83 9.91
C TYR A 268 10.34 4.48 11.23
N VAL A 269 9.16 4.16 11.73
CA VAL A 269 8.73 4.59 13.07
C VAL A 269 8.73 3.38 13.98
N VAL A 270 9.43 3.49 15.11
CA VAL A 270 9.61 2.38 16.06
C VAL A 270 9.11 2.82 17.43
N PRO A 271 8.14 2.11 18.03
CA PRO A 271 7.77 2.33 19.42
C PRO A 271 8.97 2.05 20.33
N ALA A 272 9.28 2.98 21.23
CA ALA A 272 10.33 2.80 22.22
C ALA A 272 9.97 1.64 23.17
N PRO A 273 10.91 0.73 23.46
CA PRO A 273 10.76 -0.22 24.57
C PRO A 273 10.58 0.54 25.89
N ASP A 274 9.79 -0.01 26.82
CA ASP A 274 9.45 0.65 28.08
C ASP A 274 10.72 0.93 28.91
N GLU A 275 11.72 0.05 28.83
CA GLU A 275 13.01 0.21 29.51
C GLU A 275 13.76 1.46 29.02
N ILE A 276 13.70 1.74 27.73
CA ILE A 276 14.36 2.93 27.14
C ILE A 276 13.62 4.21 27.55
N LEU A 277 12.29 4.16 27.62
CA LEU A 277 11.48 5.28 28.08
C LEU A 277 11.75 5.59 29.55
N HIS A 278 11.76 4.58 30.43
CA HIS A 278 12.06 4.75 31.84
C HIS A 278 13.46 5.32 32.10
N VAL A 279 14.47 4.91 31.32
CA VAL A 279 15.82 5.47 31.43
C VAL A 279 15.88 6.92 30.94
N SER A 280 15.16 7.24 29.85
CA SER A 280 15.06 8.61 29.34
C SER A 280 14.46 9.56 30.38
N MET A 281 13.34 9.17 30.99
CA MET A 281 12.68 9.95 32.04
C MET A 281 13.58 10.19 33.27
N LYS A 282 14.35 9.17 33.69
CA LYS A 282 15.30 9.29 34.81
C LYS A 282 16.50 10.19 34.52
N THR A 283 16.89 10.33 33.26
CA THR A 283 18.05 11.14 32.84
C THR A 283 17.71 12.58 32.49
N GLN A 284 16.44 12.92 32.27
CA GLN A 284 16.03 14.32 32.02
C GLN A 284 16.32 15.26 33.20
N GLY A 285 16.44 14.74 34.43
CA GLY A 285 16.79 15.51 35.61
C GLY A 285 18.30 15.72 35.85
N SER A 286 19.18 15.08 35.06
CA SER A 286 20.64 15.07 35.30
C SER A 286 21.46 15.59 34.11
N GLY A 287 21.31 16.88 33.80
CA GLY A 287 22.26 17.59 32.94
C GLY A 287 22.31 17.15 31.46
N PRO A 288 23.35 17.53 30.69
CA PRO A 288 23.35 17.50 29.22
C PRO A 288 23.66 16.12 28.62
N LEU A 289 23.21 15.02 29.25
CA LEU A 289 23.29 13.71 28.63
C LEU A 289 22.24 13.57 27.52
N ARG A 290 22.66 13.08 26.34
CA ARG A 290 21.74 12.77 25.24
C ARG A 290 20.73 11.74 25.74
N SER A 291 19.43 12.06 25.63
CA SER A 291 18.34 11.15 25.99
C SER A 291 18.53 9.74 25.39
N ALA A 292 18.21 8.72 26.18
CA ALA A 292 18.34 7.31 25.79
C ALA A 292 17.58 6.99 24.49
N THR A 293 16.44 7.65 24.24
CA THR A 293 15.66 7.49 23.00
C THR A 293 16.43 7.96 21.76
N VAL A 294 17.23 9.02 21.88
CA VAL A 294 18.07 9.54 20.78
C VAL A 294 19.19 8.56 20.44
N THR A 295 19.86 8.02 21.45
CA THR A 295 20.91 7.00 21.27
C THR A 295 20.33 5.73 20.65
N TYR A 296 19.16 5.29 21.14
CA TYR A 296 18.45 4.14 20.59
C TYR A 296 18.07 4.36 19.11
N CYS A 297 17.53 5.54 18.78
CA CYS A 297 17.21 5.93 17.41
C CYS A 297 18.45 5.85 16.50
N LYS A 298 19.58 6.44 16.89
CA LYS A 298 20.82 6.43 16.11
C LYS A 298 21.40 5.02 15.90
N SER A 299 21.26 4.16 16.90
CA SER A 299 21.63 2.74 16.80
C SER A 299 20.79 2.02 15.74
N LEU A 300 19.47 2.23 15.74
CA LEU A 300 18.56 1.66 14.73
C LEU A 300 18.83 2.18 13.31
N GLU A 301 19.08 3.48 13.14
CA GLU A 301 19.47 4.07 11.85
C GLU A 301 20.74 3.43 11.30
N THR A 302 21.76 3.28 12.15
CA THR A 302 23.04 2.65 11.77
C THR A 302 22.85 1.20 11.36
N ARG A 303 22.01 0.46 12.09
CA ARG A 303 21.68 -0.94 11.81
C ARG A 303 20.92 -1.10 10.50
N LEU A 304 19.87 -0.31 10.26
CA LEU A 304 19.10 -0.35 9.00
C LEU A 304 19.96 0.06 7.81
N THR A 305 20.72 1.16 7.94
CA THR A 305 21.62 1.61 6.88
C THR A 305 22.66 0.54 6.54
N THR A 306 23.19 -0.16 7.54
CA THR A 306 24.16 -1.24 7.33
C THR A 306 23.54 -2.47 6.68
N LEU A 307 22.33 -2.85 7.10
CA LEU A 307 21.60 -3.94 6.48
C LEU A 307 21.31 -3.62 5.00
N PHE A 308 20.75 -2.45 4.69
CA PHE A 308 20.40 -2.10 3.32
C PHE A 308 21.60 -1.85 2.41
N ARG A 309 22.78 -1.51 2.95
CA ARG A 309 24.03 -1.46 2.18
C ARG A 309 24.40 -2.81 1.56
N SER A 310 23.95 -3.92 2.15
CA SER A 310 24.15 -5.27 1.57
C SER A 310 23.26 -5.55 0.34
N LEU A 311 22.26 -4.71 0.07
CA LEU A 311 21.45 -4.78 -1.14
C LEU A 311 22.14 -4.05 -2.29
N ARG A 312 21.78 -4.40 -3.53
CA ARG A 312 22.26 -3.68 -4.71
C ARG A 312 21.76 -2.22 -4.64
N GLY A 313 22.59 -1.26 -5.02
CA GLY A 313 22.20 0.17 -5.06
C GLY A 313 21.06 0.50 -6.06
N SER A 314 20.69 -0.46 -6.91
CA SER A 314 19.49 -0.41 -7.76
C SER A 314 18.21 -0.83 -7.04
N THR A 315 18.31 -1.41 -5.84
CA THR A 315 17.17 -1.88 -5.03
C THR A 315 16.75 -0.83 -4.00
N VAL A 316 17.69 -0.34 -3.19
CA VAL A 316 17.46 0.73 -2.21
C VAL A 316 18.47 1.86 -2.46
N GLY A 317 17.98 3.09 -2.54
CA GLY A 317 18.85 4.27 -2.59
C GLY A 317 19.19 4.76 -1.19
N SER A 318 20.43 5.22 -0.99
CA SER A 318 20.85 5.94 0.21
C SER A 318 21.15 7.38 -0.19
N CYS A 319 20.27 8.31 0.16
CA CYS A 319 20.44 9.72 -0.18
C CYS A 319 19.78 10.61 0.87
N ARG A 320 20.33 11.82 1.07
CA ARG A 320 19.71 12.79 1.97
C ARG A 320 18.38 13.25 1.37
N MET A 321 17.45 13.70 2.21
CA MET A 321 16.14 14.20 1.80
C MET A 321 16.16 15.09 0.55
N ARG A 322 17.10 16.06 0.49
CA ARG A 322 17.21 16.98 -0.67
C ARG A 322 17.61 16.27 -1.96
N ASP A 323 18.53 15.32 -1.85
CA ASP A 323 19.07 14.60 -3.01
C ASP A 323 18.06 13.61 -3.59
N ALA A 324 17.06 13.19 -2.81
CA ALA A 324 15.98 12.32 -3.27
C ALA A 324 15.22 12.91 -4.47
N LEU A 325 15.14 14.23 -4.58
CA LEU A 325 14.48 14.94 -5.69
C LEU A 325 15.42 15.29 -6.84
N SER A 326 16.70 14.91 -6.78
CA SER A 326 17.61 15.12 -7.90
C SER A 326 17.18 14.29 -9.13
N ALA A 327 17.45 14.79 -10.33
CA ALA A 327 17.16 14.08 -11.58
C ALA A 327 17.81 12.67 -11.62
N ALA A 328 18.97 12.51 -10.99
CA ALA A 328 19.68 11.24 -10.87
C ALA A 328 18.92 10.20 -10.01
N ASN A 329 18.13 10.62 -9.02
CA ASN A 329 17.33 9.74 -8.17
C ASN A 329 15.90 9.57 -8.68
N LEU A 330 15.29 10.61 -9.25
CA LEU A 330 13.95 10.55 -9.85
C LEU A 330 13.88 9.64 -11.08
N SER A 331 15.00 9.45 -11.79
CA SER A 331 15.08 8.51 -12.93
C SER A 331 15.23 7.03 -12.53
N LYS A 332 15.37 6.72 -11.23
CA LYS A 332 15.63 5.35 -10.74
C LYS A 332 14.36 4.60 -10.39
N GLU A 333 13.36 4.61 -11.28
CA GLU A 333 12.04 4.00 -11.05
C GLU A 333 12.11 2.54 -10.55
N ARG A 334 13.14 1.77 -10.97
CA ARG A 334 13.38 0.38 -10.52
C ARG A 334 13.69 0.22 -9.02
N ARG A 335 14.13 1.28 -8.32
CA ARG A 335 14.37 1.23 -6.88
C ARG A 335 13.06 1.06 -6.14
N VAL A 336 13.06 0.29 -5.06
CA VAL A 336 11.90 0.14 -4.18
C VAL A 336 11.66 1.45 -3.42
N PHE A 337 12.70 2.01 -2.82
CA PHE A 337 12.65 3.27 -2.08
C PHE A 337 14.05 3.91 -1.94
N ASN A 338 14.06 5.15 -1.46
CA ASN A 338 15.24 5.86 -0.98
C ASN A 338 15.18 5.99 0.55
N LEU A 339 16.34 5.98 1.20
CA LEU A 339 16.50 6.09 2.64
C LEU A 339 17.45 7.24 2.98
N ASP A 340 17.07 8.11 3.91
CA ASP A 340 17.97 9.11 4.48
C ASP A 340 18.80 8.45 5.60
N PRO A 341 20.13 8.28 5.44
CA PRO A 341 20.95 7.59 6.44
C PRO A 341 21.00 8.34 7.79
N SER A 342 20.64 9.63 7.83
CA SER A 342 20.70 10.45 9.05
C SER A 342 19.36 10.59 9.78
N HIS A 343 18.26 10.21 9.11
CA HIS A 343 16.87 10.41 9.56
C HIS A 343 15.97 9.25 9.10
N SER A 344 16.51 8.03 9.05
CA SER A 344 15.79 6.84 8.57
C SER A 344 14.84 6.25 9.60
N VAL A 345 15.01 6.61 10.88
CA VAL A 345 14.23 6.09 11.99
C VAL A 345 13.74 7.24 12.85
N VAL A 346 12.52 7.12 13.33
CA VAL A 346 11.99 7.93 14.43
C VAL A 346 11.51 6.99 15.52
N VAL A 347 11.96 7.24 16.74
CA VAL A 347 11.51 6.50 17.93
C VAL A 347 10.42 7.32 18.60
N VAL A 348 9.24 6.73 18.78
CA VAL A 348 8.06 7.36 19.40
C VAL A 348 7.67 6.62 20.67
N SER A 349 6.85 7.21 21.53
CA SER A 349 6.33 6.50 22.69
C SER A 349 5.41 5.35 22.25
N ARG A 350 5.31 4.28 23.07
CA ARG A 350 4.37 3.20 22.77
C ARG A 350 2.93 3.72 22.70
N ARG A 351 2.53 4.58 23.64
CA ARG A 351 1.20 5.21 23.67
C ARG A 351 0.87 5.94 22.37
N THR A 352 1.84 6.66 21.80
CA THR A 352 1.67 7.35 20.50
C THR A 352 1.57 6.39 19.33
N ALA A 353 2.23 5.24 19.39
CA ALA A 353 2.15 4.23 18.33
C ALA A 353 0.91 3.33 18.45
N THR A 354 0.36 3.14 19.66
CA THR A 354 -0.76 2.23 19.92
C THR A 354 -2.11 2.94 20.02
N THR A 355 -3.17 2.16 20.21
CA THR A 355 -4.51 2.66 20.54
C THR A 355 -4.57 3.31 21.92
N ASP A 356 -3.64 3.02 22.82
CA ASP A 356 -3.68 3.47 24.22
C ASP A 356 -3.54 4.99 24.37
N GLY A 357 -2.80 5.65 23.47
CA GLY A 357 -2.71 7.11 23.46
C GLY A 357 -3.86 7.79 22.75
N ARG A 358 -4.98 7.11 22.45
CA ARG A 358 -6.13 7.73 21.77
C ARG A 358 -6.83 8.65 22.75
N PRO A 359 -7.36 9.81 22.32
CA PRO A 359 -8.14 10.67 23.21
C PRO A 359 -9.26 9.92 23.93
N GLU A 360 -9.92 9.00 23.23
CA GLU A 360 -10.99 8.16 23.78
C GLU A 360 -10.48 7.22 24.86
N ALA A 361 -9.37 6.52 24.62
CA ALA A 361 -8.76 5.62 25.60
C ALA A 361 -8.17 6.38 26.80
N LEU A 362 -7.63 7.58 26.58
CA LEU A 362 -7.15 8.46 27.68
C LEU A 362 -8.31 8.93 28.56
N LEU A 363 -9.46 9.25 27.94
CA LEU A 363 -10.67 9.60 28.67
C LEU A 363 -11.24 8.39 29.42
N GLU A 364 -11.28 7.21 28.81
CA GLU A 364 -11.72 5.97 29.45
C GLU A 364 -10.84 5.65 30.66
N ASN A 365 -9.51 5.68 30.52
CA ASN A 365 -8.60 5.49 31.65
C ASN A 365 -8.79 6.54 32.76
N LEU A 366 -9.11 7.79 32.40
CA LEU A 366 -9.42 8.83 33.38
C LEU A 366 -10.72 8.53 34.12
N LEU A 367 -11.76 8.10 33.41
CA LEU A 367 -13.05 7.73 34.00
C LEU A 367 -12.92 6.49 34.88
N ASP A 368 -12.19 5.47 34.44
CA ASP A 368 -11.92 4.26 35.23
C ASP A 368 -11.12 4.58 36.50
N ALA A 369 -10.15 5.51 36.41
CA ALA A 369 -9.42 5.98 37.58
C ALA A 369 -10.33 6.75 38.56
N LEU A 370 -11.33 7.49 38.06
CA LEU A 370 -12.31 8.18 38.89
C LEU A 370 -13.36 7.23 39.49
N ASP A 371 -13.63 6.09 38.85
CA ASP A 371 -14.64 5.10 39.25
C ASP A 371 -14.09 4.01 40.18
N SER A 372 -12.77 3.79 40.18
CA SER A 372 -12.12 3.04 41.26
C SER A 372 -12.37 3.79 42.58
N ASP A 373 -12.80 3.09 43.65
CA ASP A 373 -13.18 3.62 44.98
C ASP A 373 -12.05 4.43 45.67
N ILE A 374 -11.64 5.52 45.06
CA ILE A 374 -10.62 6.45 45.53
C ILE A 374 -11.39 7.57 46.22
N SER A 375 -11.09 7.81 47.49
CA SER A 375 -11.72 8.92 48.20
C SER A 375 -11.40 10.24 47.47
N ALA A 376 -12.32 11.20 47.47
CA ALA A 376 -12.07 12.50 46.83
C ALA A 376 -10.80 13.17 47.37
N ASP A 377 -10.43 12.88 48.63
CA ASP A 377 -9.18 13.32 49.25
C ASP A 377 -7.94 12.62 48.66
N ASP A 378 -8.03 11.33 48.30
CA ASP A 378 -6.92 10.61 47.66
C ASP A 378 -6.70 11.08 46.20
N VAL A 379 -7.77 11.38 45.45
CA VAL A 379 -7.67 11.95 44.09
C VAL A 379 -7.05 13.36 44.11
N LEU A 380 -7.44 14.20 45.08
CA LEU A 380 -6.93 15.56 45.23
C LEU A 380 -5.48 15.60 45.76
N ASN A 381 -5.07 14.58 46.52
CA ASN A 381 -3.70 14.43 47.01
C ASN A 381 -2.79 13.69 46.03
N ASP A 382 -3.34 12.92 45.08
CA ASP A 382 -2.57 12.28 44.03
C ASP A 382 -2.20 13.27 42.91
N THR A 383 -1.13 14.03 43.20
CA THR A 383 -0.51 14.95 42.25
C THR A 383 -0.06 14.28 40.94
N SER A 384 -0.04 12.94 40.84
CA SER A 384 0.28 12.23 39.60
C SER A 384 -0.84 12.28 38.56
N LEU A 385 -2.11 12.44 38.99
CA LEU A 385 -3.27 12.59 38.09
C LEU A 385 -3.33 13.98 37.43
N LEU A 386 -2.80 14.99 38.11
CA LEU A 386 -2.72 16.38 37.62
C LEU A 386 -1.35 16.71 37.03
N GLN A 387 -0.37 15.81 37.14
CA GLN A 387 0.87 15.97 36.39
C GLN A 387 0.53 15.92 34.89
N PRO A 388 1.03 16.89 34.10
CA PRO A 388 0.98 16.76 32.65
C PRO A 388 1.49 15.36 32.31
N LEU A 389 0.74 14.59 31.51
CA LEU A 389 1.23 13.34 30.95
C LEU A 389 2.65 13.64 30.45
N ALA A 390 3.65 12.98 31.03
CA ALA A 390 5.04 13.20 30.65
C ALA A 390 5.19 12.68 29.21
N ASP A 391 4.84 13.51 28.25
CA ASP A 391 5.03 13.29 26.83
C ASP A 391 6.52 13.55 26.55
N ASP A 392 7.38 12.62 26.97
CA ASP A 392 8.74 12.51 26.42
C ASP A 392 8.72 11.93 24.99
N ASP A 393 7.57 12.03 24.30
CA ASP A 393 7.50 11.73 22.88
C ASP A 393 8.03 12.91 22.05
N MET A 394 9.34 13.10 22.13
CA MET A 394 10.08 13.95 21.21
C MET A 394 10.10 13.38 19.78
N GLY A 395 9.64 12.13 19.59
CA GLY A 395 9.63 11.43 18.31
C GLY A 395 8.57 11.98 17.35
N LEU A 396 7.31 12.04 17.79
CA LEU A 396 6.20 12.48 16.94
C LEU A 396 6.37 13.92 16.42
N PRO A 397 6.76 14.92 17.24
CA PRO A 397 7.05 16.27 16.75
C PRO A 397 8.19 16.29 15.72
N ARG A 398 9.25 15.48 15.93
CA ARG A 398 10.36 15.36 14.97
C ARG A 398 9.91 14.71 13.65
N LEU A 399 9.05 13.70 13.72
CA LEU A 399 8.46 13.10 12.52
C LEU A 399 7.64 14.13 11.75
N ASN A 400 6.75 14.87 12.43
CA ASN A 400 5.92 15.89 11.79
C ASN A 400 6.77 16.99 11.15
N GLN A 401 7.82 17.46 11.83
CA GLN A 401 8.78 18.41 11.26
C GLN A 401 9.49 17.84 10.03
N TYR A 402 9.91 16.57 10.08
CA TYR A 402 10.60 15.92 8.98
C TYR A 402 9.68 15.71 7.75
N VAL A 403 8.44 15.28 7.99
CA VAL A 403 7.39 15.12 6.97
C VAL A 403 7.07 16.47 6.33
N GLN A 404 6.80 17.50 7.14
CA GLN A 404 6.48 18.84 6.64
C GLN A 404 7.63 19.41 5.81
N LYS A 405 8.88 19.27 6.28
CA LYS A 405 10.06 19.71 5.55
C LYS A 405 10.20 19.03 4.18
N TYR A 406 9.84 17.75 4.08
CA TYR A 406 9.87 17.05 2.80
C TYR A 406 8.73 17.48 1.87
N ILE A 407 7.53 17.70 2.42
CA ILE A 407 6.38 18.24 1.67
C ILE A 407 6.70 19.63 1.12
N ASP A 408 7.26 20.52 1.94
CA ASP A 408 7.69 21.86 1.52
C ASP A 408 8.76 21.77 0.42
N LEU A 409 9.68 20.81 0.53
CA LEU A 409 10.68 20.56 -0.50
C LEU A 409 10.04 20.08 -1.81
N LEU A 410 9.04 19.19 -1.77
CA LEU A 410 8.32 18.74 -2.96
C LEU A 410 7.59 19.89 -3.67
N PHE A 411 7.00 20.82 -2.92
CA PHE A 411 6.29 21.97 -3.49
C PHE A 411 7.22 23.09 -3.96
N SER A 412 8.38 23.27 -3.30
CA SER A 412 9.40 24.24 -3.71
C SER A 412 10.34 23.69 -4.80
N PHE A 413 10.27 22.39 -5.10
CA PHE A 413 11.05 21.77 -6.16
C PHE A 413 10.66 22.36 -7.52
N SER A 414 11.52 23.24 -8.01
CA SER A 414 11.45 23.76 -9.38
C SER A 414 12.45 22.98 -10.23
N PRO A 415 12.03 22.35 -11.34
CA PRO A 415 12.94 21.73 -12.30
C PRO A 415 13.64 22.82 -13.13
N SER A 416 14.34 23.74 -12.47
CA SER A 416 15.12 24.78 -13.10
C SER A 416 16.34 24.16 -13.77
N GLY A 417 16.23 23.91 -15.08
CA GLY A 417 17.38 23.56 -15.93
C GLY A 417 17.13 22.48 -16.99
N SER A 418 15.99 21.79 -17.00
CA SER A 418 15.70 20.78 -18.03
C SER A 418 14.59 21.26 -18.98
N LYS A 419 14.73 21.00 -20.29
CA LYS A 419 13.66 21.15 -21.31
C LYS A 419 12.45 20.22 -21.08
N GLU A 420 12.34 19.61 -19.89
CA GLU A 420 11.43 18.52 -19.52
C GLU A 420 10.46 18.95 -18.41
N GLY A 421 10.13 20.24 -18.30
CA GLY A 421 9.37 20.85 -17.19
C GLY A 421 8.19 20.03 -16.64
N GLY A 422 7.40 19.37 -17.50
CA GLY A 422 6.25 18.54 -17.07
C GLY A 422 6.56 17.12 -16.57
N ARG A 423 7.80 16.63 -16.64
CA ARG A 423 8.16 15.26 -16.24
C ARG A 423 8.45 15.10 -14.75
N THR A 424 8.60 16.20 -14.02
CA THR A 424 8.94 16.20 -12.60
C THR A 424 8.08 17.22 -11.84
N GLU A 425 6.88 17.47 -12.34
CA GLU A 425 5.86 18.25 -11.63
C GLU A 425 5.02 17.32 -10.77
N LEU A 426 4.65 17.76 -9.57
CA LEU A 426 3.67 17.04 -8.76
C LEU A 426 2.34 16.93 -9.51
N LEU A 427 1.68 15.78 -9.39
CA LEU A 427 0.41 15.54 -10.05
C LEU A 427 -0.74 16.22 -9.31
N SER A 428 -1.81 16.51 -10.05
CA SER A 428 -3.11 16.80 -9.43
C SER A 428 -3.82 15.53 -8.97
N PRO A 429 -4.76 15.59 -8.00
CA PRO A 429 -5.56 14.44 -7.56
C PRO A 429 -6.16 13.61 -8.71
N PRO A 430 -6.83 14.18 -9.73
CA PRO A 430 -7.36 13.39 -10.84
C PRO A 430 -6.27 12.70 -11.67
N GLN A 431 -5.13 13.37 -11.89
CA GLN A 431 -4.01 12.79 -12.63
C GLN A 431 -3.36 11.64 -11.85
N TRP A 432 -3.15 11.83 -10.55
CA TRP A 432 -2.61 10.81 -9.67
C TRP A 432 -3.54 9.60 -9.61
N LEU A 433 -4.83 9.81 -9.41
CA LEU A 433 -5.82 8.74 -9.32
C LEU A 433 -5.92 7.94 -10.63
N LYS A 434 -5.92 8.63 -11.77
CA LYS A 434 -5.88 7.99 -13.10
C LYS A 434 -4.64 7.11 -13.27
N ALA A 435 -3.47 7.60 -12.84
CA ALA A 435 -2.23 6.84 -12.89
C ALA A 435 -2.24 5.65 -11.91
N PHE A 436 -2.81 5.81 -10.72
CA PHE A 436 -2.94 4.74 -9.73
C PHE A 436 -3.87 3.61 -10.23
N HIS A 437 -5.02 3.94 -10.80
CA HIS A 437 -5.90 2.93 -11.42
C HIS A 437 -5.24 2.24 -12.62
N ALA A 438 -4.43 2.96 -13.41
CA ALA A 438 -3.65 2.35 -14.48
C ALA A 438 -2.61 1.36 -13.93
N LEU A 439 -1.96 1.69 -12.80
CA LEU A 439 -1.04 0.79 -12.11
C LEU A 439 -1.73 -0.50 -11.63
N ILE A 440 -2.90 -0.38 -11.00
CA ILE A 440 -3.72 -1.54 -10.59
C ILE A 440 -4.05 -2.41 -11.80
N LYS A 441 -4.47 -1.80 -12.92
CA LYS A 441 -4.77 -2.53 -14.16
C LYS A 441 -3.53 -3.24 -14.73
N SER A 442 -2.36 -2.62 -14.67
CA SER A 442 -1.09 -3.26 -15.05
C SER A 442 -0.77 -4.45 -14.14
N TYR A 443 -1.07 -4.35 -12.84
CA TYR A 443 -0.93 -5.46 -11.91
C TYR A 443 -1.86 -6.64 -12.26
N SER A 444 -3.13 -6.37 -12.56
CA SER A 444 -4.07 -7.42 -12.99
C SER A 444 -3.60 -8.13 -14.27
N ARG A 445 -2.93 -7.41 -15.18
CA ARG A 445 -2.32 -8.02 -16.38
C ARG A 445 -1.12 -8.90 -16.05
N LEU A 446 -0.28 -8.48 -15.11
CA LEU A 446 0.83 -9.28 -14.59
C LEU A 446 0.31 -10.60 -14.00
N GLU A 447 -0.75 -10.54 -13.18
CA GLU A 447 -1.36 -11.73 -12.59
C GLU A 447 -1.98 -12.65 -13.62
N PHE A 448 -2.68 -12.09 -14.61
CA PHE A 448 -3.25 -12.87 -15.72
C PHE A 448 -2.16 -13.60 -16.50
N LYS A 449 -1.06 -12.92 -16.83
CA LYS A 449 0.10 -13.54 -17.50
C LYS A 449 0.69 -14.68 -16.66
N ARG A 450 0.88 -14.45 -15.35
CA ARG A 450 1.43 -15.48 -14.44
C ARG A 450 0.54 -16.73 -14.41
N ARG A 451 -0.79 -16.58 -14.36
CA ARG A 451 -1.73 -17.70 -14.42
C ARG A 451 -1.63 -18.45 -15.75
N GLN A 452 -1.52 -17.73 -16.87
CA GLN A 452 -1.36 -18.34 -18.18
C GLN A 452 -0.06 -19.15 -18.29
N GLU A 453 1.05 -18.63 -17.74
CA GLU A 453 2.33 -19.34 -17.69
C GLU A 453 2.25 -20.60 -16.79
N THR A 454 1.58 -20.53 -15.65
CA THR A 454 1.37 -21.70 -14.77
C THR A 454 0.53 -22.78 -15.47
N THR A 455 -0.60 -22.41 -16.08
CA THR A 455 -1.43 -23.38 -16.82
C THR A 455 -0.69 -23.98 -18.01
N ALA A 456 0.13 -23.20 -18.72
CA ALA A 456 0.94 -23.70 -19.83
C ALA A 456 2.01 -24.71 -19.37
N LEU A 457 2.59 -24.51 -18.19
CA LEU A 457 3.55 -25.46 -17.60
C LEU A 457 2.84 -26.75 -17.15
N GLU A 458 1.67 -26.65 -16.53
CA GLU A 458 0.86 -27.82 -16.15
C GLU A 458 0.43 -28.65 -17.37
N THR A 459 0.07 -28.00 -18.49
CA THR A 459 -0.23 -28.73 -19.74
C THR A 459 1.00 -29.42 -20.33
N LEU A 460 2.19 -28.81 -20.20
CA LEU A 460 3.43 -29.41 -20.70
C LEU A 460 3.86 -30.63 -19.86
N ASP A 461 3.65 -30.57 -18.54
CA ASP A 461 3.95 -31.67 -17.61
C ASP A 461 2.98 -32.85 -17.80
N ASN A 462 1.72 -32.56 -18.14
CA ASN A 462 0.72 -33.56 -18.49
C ASN A 462 0.97 -34.23 -19.85
N ASP A 463 1.49 -33.50 -20.85
CA ASP A 463 1.90 -34.10 -22.13
C ASP A 463 3.13 -35.02 -21.97
N ILE A 464 4.11 -34.64 -21.14
CA ILE A 464 5.30 -35.47 -20.88
C ILE A 464 4.95 -36.74 -20.09
N THR A 465 3.95 -36.69 -19.20
CA THR A 465 3.48 -37.87 -18.46
C THR A 465 2.53 -38.76 -19.27
N SER A 466 1.85 -38.23 -20.30
CA SER A 466 1.04 -39.02 -21.22
C SER A 466 1.87 -39.90 -22.16
N ASP A 467 3.07 -39.46 -22.57
CA ASP A 467 3.93 -40.21 -23.48
C ASP A 467 4.70 -41.38 -22.82
N TYR A 468 4.67 -41.50 -21.48
CA TYR A 468 5.31 -42.59 -20.74
C TYR A 468 4.34 -43.68 -20.24
N LEU A 469 3.05 -43.60 -20.57
CA LEU A 469 2.05 -44.64 -20.29
C LEU A 469 1.52 -45.27 -21.58
N ALA A 470 2.41 -45.75 -22.44
CA ALA A 470 2.06 -46.77 -23.43
C ALA A 470 2.04 -48.15 -22.73
N PRO A 471 0.94 -48.91 -22.80
CA PRO A 471 0.83 -50.19 -22.10
C PRO A 471 1.75 -51.25 -22.72
N ALA A 472 2.54 -51.90 -21.87
CA ALA A 472 3.28 -53.11 -22.17
C ALA A 472 2.32 -54.19 -22.69
N SER A 473 2.26 -54.33 -24.01
CA SER A 473 1.47 -55.35 -24.68
C SER A 473 2.31 -56.62 -24.76
N LEU A 474 1.79 -57.69 -24.15
CA LEU A 474 2.32 -59.05 -24.16
C LEU A 474 2.85 -59.48 -25.54
N ALA A 475 4.16 -59.69 -25.64
CA ALA A 475 4.74 -60.54 -26.67
C ALA A 475 4.90 -61.95 -26.10
N THR A 476 3.94 -62.82 -26.41
CA THR A 476 3.96 -64.25 -26.13
C THR A 476 5.12 -64.88 -26.90
N TYR A 477 6.14 -65.35 -26.19
CA TYR A 477 7.20 -66.18 -26.76
C TYR A 477 6.61 -67.53 -27.19
N HIS A 478 6.54 -67.77 -28.50
CA HIS A 478 6.37 -69.11 -29.05
C HIS A 478 7.77 -69.73 -29.17
N PHE A 479 8.08 -70.66 -28.27
CA PHE A 479 9.23 -71.55 -28.37
C PHE A 479 8.86 -72.67 -29.35
N ASP A 480 9.67 -72.92 -30.37
CA ASP A 480 9.67 -74.18 -31.12
C ASP A 480 11.13 -74.68 -31.20
N PRO A 481 11.42 -75.96 -30.89
CA PRO A 481 12.77 -76.46 -30.66
C PRO A 481 13.37 -77.17 -31.90
N MET A 482 14.68 -77.46 -31.80
CA MET A 482 15.55 -78.24 -32.72
C MET A 482 16.27 -77.40 -33.79
N GLU A 483 17.57 -77.53 -34.04
CA GLU A 483 18.62 -78.47 -33.63
C GLU A 483 20.01 -77.81 -33.85
N PRO A 484 21.11 -78.35 -33.29
CA PRO A 484 22.43 -77.74 -33.30
C PRO A 484 23.32 -78.20 -34.47
N THR A 485 24.52 -77.59 -34.56
CA THR A 485 25.67 -77.80 -35.48
C THR A 485 25.62 -76.96 -36.76
N ARG A 486 26.64 -76.17 -37.10
CA ARG A 486 28.09 -76.26 -36.90
C ARG A 486 28.73 -74.93 -36.49
#